data_AF-A0A9P6V957-F1
#
_entry.id   AF-A0A9P6V957-F1
#
_cell.length_a   1.000
_cell.length_b   1.000
_cell.length_c   1.000
_cell.angle_alpha   90.00
_cell.angle_beta   90.00
_cell.angle_gamma   90.00
#
_symmetry.space_group_name_H-M   'P 1'
#
loop_
_entity.id
_entity.type
_entity.pdbx_description
1 polymer ?
#
loop_
_entity_poly.entity_id
_entity_poly.type
_entity_poly.pdbx_seq_one_letter_code
_entity_poly.pdbx_strand_id
1 'polypeptide(L)' 'MVTPLKKHTIVKKHTATFKRHQSDRYKTVKESWRKPKGIDNRVRRRFKGQIAMPKIGY' A
#
# COMPACT_ATOMS: atom_id res chain seq x y z
N MET A 1 -24.78 13.02 -20.43
CA MET A 1 -23.77 12.05 -19.96
C MET A 1 -24.31 10.65 -20.17
N VAL A 2 -23.58 9.77 -20.88
CA VAL A 2 -24.02 8.39 -21.11
C VAL A 2 -23.81 7.57 -19.84
N THR A 3 -24.78 6.77 -19.43
CA THR A 3 -24.67 5.88 -18.26
C THR A 3 -24.82 4.42 -18.70
N PRO A 4 -24.03 3.48 -18.12
CA PRO A 4 -24.08 2.08 -18.50
C PRO A 4 -25.33 1.38 -17.94
N LEU A 5 -25.95 0.51 -18.75
CA LEU A 5 -27.15 -0.26 -18.39
C LEU A 5 -26.87 -1.29 -17.29
N LYS A 6 -25.69 -1.94 -17.33
CA LYS A 6 -25.27 -2.95 -16.36
C LYS A 6 -24.31 -2.34 -15.34
N LYS A 7 -24.70 -2.38 -14.06
CA LYS A 7 -23.87 -1.95 -12.94
C LYS A 7 -23.31 -3.17 -12.22
N HIS A 8 -21.98 -3.27 -12.14
CA HIS A 8 -21.30 -4.30 -11.35
C HIS A 8 -20.95 -3.77 -9.97
N THR A 9 -21.02 -4.61 -8.94
CA THR A 9 -20.57 -4.26 -7.59
C THR A 9 -19.05 -4.12 -7.57
N ILE A 10 -18.55 -2.92 -7.32
CA ILE A 10 -17.11 -2.65 -7.25
C ILE A 10 -16.59 -3.08 -5.88
N VAL A 11 -15.97 -4.26 -5.80
CA VAL A 11 -15.28 -4.70 -4.59
C VAL A 11 -13.88 -4.09 -4.56
N LYS A 12 -13.60 -3.26 -3.55
CA LYS A 12 -12.25 -2.71 -3.29
C LYS A 12 -11.54 -3.62 -2.29
N LYS A 13 -10.60 -4.43 -2.77
CA LYS A 13 -9.81 -5.35 -1.94
C LYS A 13 -8.89 -4.66 -0.93
N HIS A 14 -8.37 -3.49 -1.29
CA HIS A 14 -7.62 -2.62 -0.39
C HIS A 14 -7.95 -1.17 -0.72
N THR A 15 -8.50 -0.44 0.24
CA THR A 15 -8.90 0.97 0.07
C THR A 15 -7.81 1.94 0.49
N ALA A 16 -6.98 1.57 1.47
CA ALA A 16 -5.91 2.42 1.96
C ALA A 16 -4.78 2.59 0.93
N THR A 17 -4.00 3.65 1.05
CA THR A 17 -2.79 3.82 0.24
C THR A 17 -1.63 3.03 0.85
N PHE A 18 -0.77 2.47 0.00
CA PHE A 18 0.46 1.84 0.46
C PHE A 18 1.49 2.91 0.81
N LYS A 19 1.62 3.22 2.12
CA LYS A 19 2.56 4.22 2.61
C LYS A 19 3.99 3.71 2.65
N ARG A 20 4.96 4.58 2.42
CA ARG A 20 6.38 4.27 2.61
C ARG A 20 6.69 4.05 4.10
N HIS A 21 7.57 3.10 4.39
CA HIS A 21 8.04 2.85 5.76
C HIS A 21 8.66 4.12 6.37
N GLN A 22 8.24 4.47 7.61
CA GLN A 22 8.67 5.63 8.39
C GLN A 22 8.29 7.01 7.83
N SER A 23 7.39 7.10 6.84
CA SER A 23 6.90 8.39 6.34
C SER A 23 6.07 9.16 7.37
N ASP A 24 5.50 8.45 8.34
CA ASP A 24 4.79 8.99 9.50
C ASP A 24 5.72 9.71 10.49
N ARG A 25 6.99 9.29 10.58
CA ARG A 25 7.96 9.83 11.54
C ARG A 25 8.81 10.97 10.96
N TYR A 26 9.16 10.90 9.67
CA TYR A 26 10.09 11.83 9.04
C TYR A 26 9.43 12.63 7.92
N LYS A 27 9.39 13.96 8.06
CA LYS A 27 8.85 14.88 7.04
C LYS A 27 9.55 14.79 5.68
N THR A 28 10.83 14.41 5.66
CA THR A 28 11.63 14.23 4.44
C THR A 28 11.26 12.96 3.66
N VAL A 29 10.63 11.98 4.33
CA VAL A 29 10.24 10.71 3.72
C VAL A 29 8.81 10.84 3.19
N LYS A 30 8.69 11.02 1.88
CA LYS A 30 7.38 11.08 1.20
C LYS A 30 6.58 9.80 1.43
N GLU A 31 5.26 9.94 1.52
CA GLU A 31 4.34 8.82 1.74
C GLU A 31 4.24 7.83 0.57
N SER A 32 4.68 8.23 -0.64
CA SER A 32 4.58 7.38 -1.82
C SER A 32 5.40 6.09 -1.70
N TRP A 33 4.77 4.95 -2.00
CA TRP A 33 5.37 3.62 -1.84
C TRP A 33 6.74 3.50 -2.50
N ARG A 34 7.70 2.90 -1.78
CA ARG A 34 9.01 2.48 -2.29
C ARG A 34 9.38 1.14 -1.66
N LYS A 35 9.91 0.22 -2.48
CA LYS A 35 10.34 -1.11 -2.01
C LYS A 35 11.54 -0.96 -1.06
N PRO A 36 11.46 -1.43 0.21
CA PRO A 36 12.59 -1.37 1.14
C PRO A 36 13.69 -2.34 0.71
N LYS A 37 14.95 -1.88 0.72
CA LYS A 37 16.13 -2.67 0.27
C LYS A 37 17.00 -3.16 1.43
N GLY A 38 17.02 -2.46 2.56
CA GLY A 38 17.94 -2.71 3.68
C GLY A 38 17.75 -4.09 4.34
N ILE A 39 18.86 -4.70 4.76
CA ILE A 39 18.88 -6.11 5.18
C ILE A 39 18.04 -6.38 6.43
N ASP A 40 18.04 -5.43 7.37
CA ASP A 40 17.34 -5.52 8.67
C ASP A 40 15.94 -4.90 8.66
N ASN A 41 15.48 -4.42 7.51
CA ASN A 41 14.17 -3.78 7.43
C ASN A 41 13.04 -4.78 7.73
N ARG A 42 12.21 -4.46 8.73
CA ARG A 42 11.15 -5.35 9.21
C ARG A 42 10.01 -5.54 8.20
N VAL A 43 9.67 -4.52 7.42
CA VAL A 43 8.68 -4.60 6.33
C VAL A 43 9.21 -5.51 5.22
N ARG A 44 10.49 -5.40 4.86
CA ARG A 44 11.15 -6.28 3.86
C ARG A 44 11.08 -7.75 4.29
N ARG A 45 11.34 -8.03 5.56
CA ARG A 45 11.27 -9.38 6.17
C ARG A 45 9.85 -9.85 6.47
N ARG A 46 8.82 -9.03 6.22
CA ARG A 46 7.38 -9.33 6.43
C ARG A 46 7.02 -9.74 7.86
N PHE A 47 7.61 -9.11 8.88
CA PHE A 47 7.20 -9.35 10.25
C PHE A 47 5.73 -8.97 10.49
N LYS A 48 5.05 -9.73 11.34
CA LYS A 48 3.66 -9.46 11.78
C LYS A 48 3.55 -8.07 12.40
N GLY A 49 2.43 -7.39 12.14
CA GLY A 49 2.14 -6.05 12.68
C GLY A 49 2.88 -4.91 12.00
N GLN A 50 3.58 -5.15 10.89
CA GLN A 50 4.17 -4.11 10.07
C GLN A 50 3.25 -3.73 8.90
N ILE A 51 3.51 -2.57 8.30
CA ILE A 51 2.77 -2.10 7.12
C ILE A 51 2.87 -3.11 5.96
N ALA A 52 1.77 -3.26 5.22
CA ALA A 52 1.70 -4.17 4.09
C ALA A 52 2.49 -3.65 2.88
N MET A 53 3.10 -4.58 2.14
CA MET A 53 3.69 -4.29 0.83
C MET A 53 2.66 -4.49 -0.29
N PRO A 54 2.65 -3.66 -1.35
CA PRO A 54 1.88 -3.93 -2.54
C PRO A 54 2.24 -5.30 -3.15
N LYS A 55 1.23 -6.05 -3.53
CA LYS A 55 1.30 -7.31 -4.30
C LYS A 55 0.08 -7.42 -5.21
N ILE A 56 0.20 -8.25 -6.25
CA ILE A 56 -0.87 -8.50 -7.24
C ILE A 56 -2.16 -9.03 -6.59
N GLY A 57 -2.03 -9.75 -5.47
CA GLY A 57 -3.17 -10.35 -4.76
C GLY A 57 -3.96 -9.39 -3.86
N TYR A 58 -3.55 -8.12 -3.73
CA TYR A 58 -4.40 -7.08 -3.14
C TYR A 58 -5.46 -6.61 -4.13
#